data_AF-A0A1L4D1X8-F1
#
_entry.id   AF-A0A1L4D1X8-F1
#
_cell.length_a   1.000
_cell.length_b   1.000
_cell.length_c   1.000
_cell.angle_alpha   90.00
_cell.angle_beta   90.00
_cell.angle_gamma   90.00
#
_symmetry.space_group_name_H-M   'P 1'
#
loop_
_entity.id
_entity.type
_entity.pdbx_description
1 polymer ?
#
loop_
_entity_poly.entity_id
_entity_poly.type
_entity_poly.pdbx_seq_one_letter_code
_entity_poly.pdbx_strand_id
1 'polypeptide(L)'
;MNYKSNIFLFFSIFYLNFVTSCGKFENDDNIKYNNQKNFNSVLSRQLILSSIEDIKNNNINEKYDENEIIVMDLRNKFNSDELLSLMGKLGGLQIYANYVIIKKTIEGSHYTVLQDIPTAEELNSLLIKINNKNSNRKKTNKVGFDPEKNFLNSSVATVTLLARNRQCPMRKFYQTKTTNYDEKRDYCNSKAFVELNYKIDMSGSKATLKEDLKTGRIIKTENGKYLMITVSPTEEGGTGWHLTNQIHQEHNWFESWANRWDFVGPFANKYQFWIRHLNKTEGVRLVETFPQNTNPESNVVESHGVTVGLSGALKGGIDSKGLPSANVDLGTSVQIADRRDVSFKTQEYTVENESYDNNAIWAWNAKVNEKLCDYLTRKDISFCYFTGFLWDTSWTSNKNKFSALSHKSFTPSFQAIYKAKKEVTDISTFEVGTNVETGVIIGSIVPIVAVSLFRTVLDTYTMPSVSQVLSVDWSSPYFASEQNIRLQNMSDINNTKCLTVSINGRINQERCKESRSQVWGYDNDEKIFKTRLIANSCLTLNSNNELLIKECSMDNNQKWILNKEGFIQLYSNKTKVIGQDKNGELKLFHMDSQKGTVFEAFQAKL
;
A
#
# COMPACT_ATOMS: atom_id res chain seq x y z
N MET A 1 62.22 47.79 -34.88
CA MET A 1 62.61 47.26 -36.20
C MET A 1 61.73 46.05 -36.48
N ASN A 2 60.79 46.23 -37.42
CA ASN A 2 60.11 45.30 -38.36
C ASN A 2 59.50 44.00 -37.78
N TYR A 3 58.18 43.78 -37.60
CA TYR A 3 56.91 43.97 -38.37
C TYR A 3 56.67 43.04 -39.58
N LYS A 4 55.45 42.42 -39.58
CA LYS A 4 54.59 41.79 -40.63
C LYS A 4 54.33 40.29 -40.39
N SER A 5 53.09 39.78 -40.19
CA SER A 5 51.76 39.96 -40.80
C SER A 5 51.63 39.47 -42.25
N ASN A 6 50.76 38.45 -42.46
CA ASN A 6 49.93 38.09 -43.64
C ASN A 6 49.20 36.78 -43.25
N ILE A 7 47.88 36.65 -43.06
CA ILE A 7 46.70 36.90 -43.92
C ILE A 7 46.86 36.35 -45.33
N PHE A 8 46.22 35.20 -45.59
CA PHE A 8 45.63 34.87 -46.88
C PHE A 8 44.29 34.13 -46.66
N LEU A 9 43.23 34.77 -47.15
CA LEU A 9 41.91 34.22 -47.41
C LEU A 9 41.97 33.26 -48.60
N PHE A 10 41.20 32.17 -48.54
CA PHE A 10 40.62 31.57 -49.74
C PHE A 10 39.16 31.15 -49.48
N PHE A 11 38.27 31.82 -50.21
CA PHE A 11 36.87 31.48 -50.39
C PHE A 11 36.75 30.20 -51.25
N SER A 12 35.80 29.32 -50.90
CA SER A 12 35.10 28.50 -51.89
C SER A 12 33.62 28.41 -51.54
N ILE A 13 32.83 28.78 -52.53
CA ILE A 13 31.38 28.90 -52.58
C ILE A 13 30.83 27.66 -53.32
N PHE A 14 29.54 27.37 -53.11
CA PHE A 14 28.60 26.56 -53.93
C PHE A 14 28.52 25.05 -53.60
N TYR A 15 27.36 24.39 -53.53
CA TYR A 15 26.00 24.66 -54.05
C TYR A 15 24.92 24.08 -53.11
N LEU A 16 23.83 24.84 -52.89
CA LEU A 16 22.53 24.32 -52.49
C LEU A 16 21.90 23.53 -53.64
N ASN A 17 21.25 22.40 -53.34
CA ASN A 17 20.16 21.89 -54.16
C ASN A 17 18.87 21.91 -53.34
N PHE A 18 18.00 22.85 -53.69
CA PHE A 18 16.58 22.80 -53.44
C PHE A 18 15.96 21.74 -54.36
N VAL A 19 15.19 20.80 -53.80
CA VAL A 19 14.09 20.18 -54.53
C VAL A 19 12.82 20.40 -53.72
N THR A 20 12.01 21.30 -54.24
CA THR A 20 10.59 21.46 -53.92
C THR A 20 9.80 20.28 -54.48
N SER A 21 8.99 19.64 -53.66
CA SER A 21 7.78 18.95 -54.11
C SER A 21 6.69 19.13 -53.07
N CYS A 22 5.72 19.98 -53.42
CA CYS A 22 4.47 20.15 -52.70
C CYS A 22 3.52 19.00 -53.02
N GLY A 23 2.82 18.53 -51.99
CA GLY A 23 1.40 18.21 -52.08
C GLY A 23 1.04 16.76 -52.35
N LYS A 24 0.72 16.04 -51.27
CA LYS A 24 -0.57 15.35 -51.13
C LYS A 24 -0.92 15.24 -49.65
N PHE A 25 -1.95 15.98 -49.26
CA PHE A 25 -2.73 15.70 -48.06
C PHE A 25 -3.50 14.41 -48.32
N GLU A 26 -3.24 13.37 -47.53
CA GLU A 26 -4.11 12.23 -47.36
C GLU A 26 -4.30 12.01 -45.86
N ASN A 27 -5.54 11.66 -45.53
CA ASN A 27 -6.20 11.80 -44.24
C ASN A 27 -5.57 10.98 -43.09
N ASP A 28 -5.86 11.51 -41.90
CA ASP A 28 -5.92 10.83 -40.61
C ASP A 28 -6.62 9.46 -40.67
N ASP A 29 -6.35 8.67 -39.62
CA ASP A 29 -6.87 7.32 -39.31
C ASP A 29 -6.07 6.14 -39.86
N ASN A 30 -4.88 5.84 -39.30
CA ASN A 30 -4.39 4.46 -39.08
C ASN A 30 -3.00 4.35 -38.39
N ILE A 31 -2.77 5.08 -37.29
CA ILE A 31 -1.64 4.82 -36.37
C ILE A 31 -2.19 4.38 -35.01
N LYS A 32 -2.88 3.25 -35.00
CA LYS A 32 -3.10 2.40 -33.83
C LYS A 32 -2.90 0.96 -34.28
N TYR A 33 -2.28 0.15 -33.42
CA TYR A 33 -1.91 -1.26 -33.60
C TYR A 33 -0.67 -1.55 -34.48
N ASN A 34 0.53 -1.51 -33.86
CA ASN A 34 1.54 -2.58 -34.09
C ASN A 34 2.78 -2.60 -33.17
N ASN A 35 2.86 -1.83 -32.08
CA ASN A 35 3.98 -1.92 -31.13
C ASN A 35 3.76 -2.95 -30.00
N GLN A 36 3.33 -4.17 -30.32
CA GLN A 36 3.08 -5.23 -29.32
C GLN A 36 3.92 -6.50 -29.49
N LYS A 37 4.94 -6.51 -30.37
CA LYS A 37 5.78 -7.71 -30.58
C LYS A 37 7.26 -7.40 -30.40
N ASN A 38 7.70 -7.51 -29.15
CA ASN A 38 8.95 -8.19 -28.75
C ASN A 38 9.07 -8.18 -27.22
N PHE A 39 8.27 -9.03 -26.57
CA PHE A 39 8.45 -9.36 -25.16
C PHE A 39 9.11 -10.75 -25.06
N ASN A 40 10.21 -10.85 -24.30
CA ASN A 40 10.95 -12.10 -24.07
C ASN A 40 10.06 -13.20 -23.47
N SER A 41 10.38 -14.47 -23.78
CA SER A 41 9.63 -15.70 -23.42
C SER A 41 9.42 -15.97 -21.91
N VAL A 42 10.00 -15.16 -21.02
CA VAL A 42 9.80 -15.22 -19.55
C VAL A 42 8.53 -14.46 -19.11
N LEU A 43 7.90 -13.69 -20.02
CA LEU A 43 6.75 -12.81 -19.74
C LEU A 43 5.36 -13.40 -20.06
N SER A 44 5.21 -14.69 -20.30
CA SER A 44 3.96 -15.31 -20.77
C SER A 44 2.75 -15.28 -19.79
N ARG A 45 2.88 -14.65 -18.62
CA ARG A 45 1.82 -14.55 -17.57
C ARG A 45 1.54 -13.11 -17.14
N GLN A 46 1.39 -12.23 -18.12
CA GLN A 46 1.05 -10.83 -17.88
C GLN A 46 -0.14 -10.43 -18.72
N LEU A 47 -1.05 -9.69 -18.10
CA LEU A 47 -2.20 -9.11 -18.77
C LEU A 47 -2.07 -7.59 -18.72
N ILE A 48 -1.88 -6.96 -19.87
CA ILE A 48 -1.93 -5.49 -19.98
C ILE A 48 -3.36 -5.12 -20.37
N LEU A 49 -4.01 -4.34 -19.51
CA LEU A 49 -5.35 -3.83 -19.70
C LEU A 49 -5.25 -2.35 -20.06
N SER A 50 -5.66 -2.02 -21.27
CA SER A 50 -5.69 -0.65 -21.79
C SER A 50 -7.08 -0.23 -22.26
N SER A 51 -8.00 -1.19 -22.38
CA SER A 51 -9.34 -0.99 -22.89
C SER A 51 -10.39 -1.90 -22.24
N ILE A 52 -11.66 -1.53 -22.42
CA ILE A 52 -12.84 -2.31 -22.01
C ILE A 52 -12.91 -3.65 -22.77
N GLU A 53 -12.43 -3.68 -24.01
CA GLU A 53 -12.36 -4.92 -24.82
C GLU A 53 -11.41 -5.94 -24.19
N ASP A 54 -10.30 -5.47 -23.59
CA ASP A 54 -9.39 -6.33 -22.83
C ASP A 54 -10.08 -6.96 -21.62
N ILE A 55 -11.06 -6.25 -21.02
CA ILE A 55 -11.87 -6.74 -19.90
C ILE A 55 -12.84 -7.83 -20.34
N LYS A 56 -13.57 -7.60 -21.43
CA LYS A 56 -14.60 -8.53 -21.92
C LYS A 56 -14.02 -9.83 -22.48
N ASN A 57 -12.83 -9.75 -23.07
CA ASN A 57 -12.20 -10.89 -23.75
C ASN A 57 -11.34 -11.76 -22.83
N ASN A 58 -11.14 -11.37 -21.57
CA ASN A 58 -10.28 -12.09 -20.63
C ASN A 58 -11.04 -12.41 -19.34
N ASN A 59 -10.88 -13.64 -18.84
CA ASN A 59 -11.39 -14.01 -17.52
C ASN A 59 -10.48 -13.44 -16.40
N ILE A 60 -10.49 -12.11 -16.24
CA ILE A 60 -9.49 -11.38 -15.43
C ILE A 60 -9.51 -11.80 -13.97
N ASN A 61 -10.70 -12.01 -13.39
CA ASN A 61 -10.83 -12.45 -12.01
C ASN A 61 -10.11 -13.79 -11.79
N GLU A 62 -10.26 -14.73 -12.73
CA GLU A 62 -9.59 -16.03 -12.66
C GLU A 62 -8.07 -15.88 -12.81
N LYS A 63 -7.59 -15.08 -13.77
CA LYS A 63 -6.16 -14.80 -13.94
C LYS A 63 -5.54 -14.17 -12.69
N TYR A 64 -6.25 -13.23 -12.06
CA TYR A 64 -5.83 -12.61 -10.81
C TYR A 64 -5.75 -13.64 -9.66
N ASP A 65 -6.78 -14.48 -9.53
CA ASP A 65 -6.83 -15.57 -8.53
C ASP A 65 -5.72 -16.61 -8.75
N GLU A 66 -5.29 -16.82 -10.01
CA GLU A 66 -4.14 -17.64 -10.39
C GLU A 66 -2.77 -16.96 -10.13
N ASN A 67 -2.77 -15.77 -9.52
CA ASN A 67 -1.60 -14.94 -9.21
C ASN A 67 -0.86 -14.38 -10.45
N GLU A 68 -1.56 -14.23 -11.57
CA GLU A 68 -1.02 -13.50 -12.72
C GLU A 68 -0.85 -12.01 -12.41
N ILE A 69 0.11 -11.37 -13.09
CA ILE A 69 0.34 -9.95 -12.95
C ILE A 69 -0.59 -9.22 -13.91
N ILE A 70 -1.38 -8.29 -13.37
CA ILE A 70 -2.25 -7.42 -14.15
C ILE A 70 -1.66 -6.02 -14.16
N VAL A 71 -1.48 -5.46 -15.34
CA VAL A 71 -1.01 -4.09 -15.55
C VAL A 71 -2.18 -3.27 -16.10
N MET A 72 -2.60 -2.25 -15.36
CA MET A 72 -3.68 -1.34 -15.77
C MET A 72 -3.08 -0.03 -16.26
N ASP A 73 -3.36 0.33 -17.51
CA ASP A 73 -3.04 1.62 -18.12
C ASP A 73 -4.25 2.54 -17.99
N LEU A 74 -4.16 3.50 -17.07
CA LEU A 74 -5.26 4.40 -16.71
C LEU A 74 -5.14 5.77 -17.39
N ARG A 75 -4.20 5.94 -18.33
CA ARG A 75 -4.00 7.22 -19.03
C ARG A 75 -5.19 7.61 -19.90
N ASN A 76 -5.94 6.62 -20.41
CA ASN A 76 -7.13 6.85 -21.21
C ASN A 76 -8.35 7.08 -20.30
N LYS A 77 -8.73 8.34 -20.11
CA LYS A 77 -9.87 8.75 -19.28
C LYS A 77 -11.20 8.11 -19.67
N PHE A 78 -11.38 7.68 -20.92
CA PHE A 78 -12.64 7.05 -21.35
C PHE A 78 -12.87 5.66 -20.73
N ASN A 79 -11.79 4.96 -20.35
CA ASN A 79 -11.87 3.61 -19.79
C ASN A 79 -11.43 3.56 -18.31
N SER A 80 -11.05 4.68 -17.72
CA SER A 80 -10.47 4.72 -16.38
C SER A 80 -11.45 4.25 -15.32
N ASP A 81 -12.73 4.60 -15.43
CA ASP A 81 -13.71 4.30 -14.38
C ASP A 81 -14.04 2.80 -14.31
N GLU A 82 -14.16 2.12 -15.46
CA GLU A 82 -14.34 0.66 -15.49
C GLU A 82 -13.10 -0.09 -14.98
N LEU A 83 -11.90 0.36 -15.34
CA LEU A 83 -10.66 -0.21 -14.84
C LEU A 83 -10.47 0.04 -13.34
N LEU A 84 -10.82 1.22 -12.84
CA LEU A 84 -10.83 1.53 -11.40
C LEU A 84 -11.85 0.67 -10.65
N SER A 85 -13.05 0.49 -11.20
CA SER A 85 -14.07 -0.41 -10.65
C SER A 85 -13.56 -1.86 -10.59
N LEU A 86 -12.92 -2.35 -11.67
CA LEU A 86 -12.30 -3.67 -11.70
C LEU A 86 -11.18 -3.80 -10.66
N MET A 87 -10.32 -2.78 -10.52
CA MET A 87 -9.26 -2.76 -9.52
C MET A 87 -9.81 -2.87 -8.08
N GLY A 88 -10.84 -2.07 -7.78
CA GLY A 88 -11.53 -2.10 -6.50
C GLY A 88 -12.16 -3.46 -6.24
N LYS A 89 -12.74 -4.11 -7.27
CA LYS A 89 -13.20 -5.49 -7.17
C LYS A 89 -12.02 -6.40 -6.85
N LEU A 90 -10.97 -6.45 -7.67
CA LEU A 90 -9.88 -7.42 -7.56
C LEU A 90 -9.11 -7.35 -6.24
N GLY A 91 -8.85 -6.17 -5.69
CA GLY A 91 -8.01 -6.06 -4.50
C GLY A 91 -8.47 -5.06 -3.45
N GLY A 92 -9.71 -4.58 -3.52
CA GLY A 92 -10.36 -3.76 -2.50
C GLY A 92 -10.08 -2.27 -2.59
N LEU A 93 -9.13 -1.84 -3.43
CA LEU A 93 -8.71 -0.45 -3.54
C LEU A 93 -8.78 0.03 -4.98
N GLN A 94 -9.12 1.31 -5.16
CA GLN A 94 -9.03 2.01 -6.44
C GLN A 94 -7.89 3.02 -6.34
N ILE A 95 -6.95 3.00 -7.29
CA ILE A 95 -5.75 3.84 -7.24
C ILE A 95 -5.72 4.74 -8.48
N TYR A 96 -5.66 6.05 -8.25
CA TYR A 96 -5.64 7.05 -9.30
C TYR A 96 -4.20 7.37 -9.70
N ALA A 97 -3.68 6.67 -10.72
CA ALA A 97 -2.33 6.86 -11.24
C ALA A 97 -2.31 6.63 -12.75
N ASN A 98 -1.16 6.85 -13.41
CA ASN A 98 -1.01 6.57 -14.84
C ASN A 98 -0.94 5.06 -15.11
N TYR A 99 -0.17 4.34 -14.29
CA TYR A 99 -0.05 2.89 -14.36
C TYR A 99 -0.15 2.27 -12.97
N VAL A 100 -0.90 1.17 -12.89
CA VAL A 100 -1.01 0.37 -11.67
C VAL A 100 -0.73 -1.09 -12.02
N ILE A 101 0.24 -1.68 -11.33
CA ILE A 101 0.51 -3.12 -11.41
C ILE A 101 -0.11 -3.76 -10.18
N ILE A 102 -1.05 -4.68 -10.37
CA ILE A 102 -1.68 -5.43 -9.29
C ILE A 102 -1.33 -6.91 -9.40
N LYS A 103 -1.04 -7.53 -8.25
CA LYS A 103 -0.79 -8.97 -8.14
C LYS A 103 -1.36 -9.51 -6.84
N LYS A 104 -1.99 -10.70 -6.89
CA LYS A 104 -2.36 -11.44 -5.70
C LYS A 104 -1.13 -12.08 -5.05
N THR A 105 -1.00 -11.94 -3.74
CA THR A 105 0.05 -12.57 -2.93
C THR A 105 -0.58 -13.35 -1.77
N ILE A 106 0.23 -14.10 -1.04
CA ILE A 106 -0.23 -14.87 0.13
C ILE A 106 -0.81 -13.94 1.21
N GLU A 107 -0.29 -12.71 1.31
CA GLU A 107 -0.73 -11.66 2.24
C GLU A 107 -1.87 -10.80 1.66
N GLY A 108 -2.38 -11.09 0.46
CA GLY A 108 -3.39 -10.28 -0.21
C GLY A 108 -2.84 -9.47 -1.40
N SER A 109 -3.49 -8.36 -1.72
CA SER A 109 -3.26 -7.62 -2.97
C SER A 109 -2.01 -6.75 -2.88
N HIS A 110 -1.10 -6.83 -3.85
CA HIS A 110 0.05 -5.95 -3.93
C HIS A 110 -0.07 -5.02 -5.14
N TYR A 111 -0.05 -3.71 -4.87
CA TYR A 111 -0.13 -2.63 -5.83
C TYR A 111 1.23 -1.94 -5.94
N THR A 112 1.79 -1.92 -7.15
CA THR A 112 2.91 -1.05 -7.48
C THR A 112 2.41 0.09 -8.34
N VAL A 113 2.55 1.30 -7.85
CA VAL A 113 2.00 2.50 -8.48
C VAL A 113 3.11 3.27 -9.16
N LEU A 114 2.93 3.59 -10.44
CA LEU A 114 3.89 4.36 -11.22
C LEU A 114 3.24 5.69 -11.60
N GLN A 115 3.78 6.77 -11.02
CA GLN A 115 3.30 8.12 -11.26
C GLN A 115 3.76 8.63 -12.62
N ASP A 116 5.03 8.38 -12.95
CA ASP A 116 5.60 8.69 -14.25
C ASP A 116 5.34 7.56 -15.24
N ILE A 117 5.33 7.89 -16.54
CA ILE A 117 5.23 6.90 -17.61
C ILE A 117 6.54 6.11 -17.63
N PRO A 118 6.54 4.81 -17.24
CA PRO A 118 7.77 4.04 -17.26
C PRO A 118 8.20 3.79 -18.70
N THR A 119 9.50 3.78 -18.93
CA THR A 119 10.05 3.20 -20.17
C THR A 119 9.75 1.70 -20.24
N ALA A 120 9.76 1.12 -21.44
CA ALA A 120 9.53 -0.32 -21.61
C ALA A 120 10.56 -1.17 -20.84
N GLU A 121 11.81 -0.70 -20.75
CA GLU A 121 12.87 -1.35 -19.98
C GLU A 121 12.61 -1.28 -18.47
N GLU A 122 12.21 -0.12 -17.96
CA GLU A 122 11.86 0.05 -16.54
C GLU A 122 10.69 -0.85 -16.15
N LEU A 123 9.61 -0.84 -16.96
CA LEU A 123 8.45 -1.68 -16.73
C LEU A 123 8.84 -3.16 -16.73
N ASN A 124 9.60 -3.62 -17.72
CA ASN A 124 10.10 -5.01 -17.78
C ASN A 124 10.95 -5.36 -16.56
N SER A 125 11.86 -4.47 -16.14
CA SER A 125 12.70 -4.69 -14.96
C SER A 125 11.88 -4.83 -13.68
N LEU A 126 10.81 -4.03 -13.53
CA LEU A 126 9.90 -4.08 -12.39
C LEU A 126 9.11 -5.38 -12.39
N LEU A 127 8.57 -5.77 -13.53
CA LEU A 127 7.80 -7.01 -13.68
C LEU A 127 8.64 -8.26 -13.37
N ILE A 128 9.90 -8.30 -13.83
CA ILE A 128 10.83 -9.38 -13.50
C ILE A 128 11.10 -9.41 -11.98
N LYS A 129 11.32 -8.25 -11.33
CA LYS A 129 11.51 -8.17 -9.88
C LYS A 129 10.29 -8.67 -9.11
N ILE A 130 9.09 -8.25 -9.51
CA ILE A 130 7.81 -8.67 -8.91
C ILE A 130 7.60 -10.19 -9.07
N ASN A 131 8.01 -10.77 -10.19
CA ASN A 131 7.91 -12.21 -10.40
C ASN A 131 8.94 -13.01 -9.56
N ASN A 132 10.18 -12.53 -9.51
CA ASN A 132 11.28 -13.22 -8.83
C ASN A 132 11.17 -13.18 -7.29
N LYS A 133 10.62 -12.11 -6.71
CA LYS A 133 10.45 -11.98 -5.25
C LYS A 133 9.62 -13.15 -4.65
N ASN A 134 8.72 -13.74 -5.44
CA ASN A 134 7.89 -14.88 -5.02
C ASN A 134 8.60 -16.25 -5.12
N SER A 135 9.53 -16.42 -6.06
CA SER A 135 10.24 -17.71 -6.22
C SER A 135 11.16 -17.99 -5.02
N ASN A 136 11.71 -16.94 -4.41
CA ASN A 136 12.54 -17.04 -3.21
C ASN A 136 11.73 -17.26 -1.91
N ARG A 137 10.49 -16.77 -1.82
CA ARG A 137 9.59 -17.06 -0.68
C ARG A 137 9.15 -18.54 -0.64
N LYS A 138 8.95 -19.19 -1.79
CA LYS A 138 8.64 -20.64 -1.83
C LYS A 138 9.77 -21.52 -1.25
N LYS A 139 11.02 -21.05 -1.24
CA LYS A 139 12.16 -21.79 -0.68
C LYS A 139 12.37 -21.58 0.83
N THR A 140 11.74 -20.57 1.44
CA THR A 140 11.94 -20.20 2.86
C THR A 140 10.78 -20.57 3.78
N ASN A 141 9.68 -21.14 3.27
CA ASN A 141 8.52 -21.51 4.07
C ASN A 141 8.71 -22.86 4.80
N LYS A 142 9.49 -22.84 5.87
CA LYS A 142 9.32 -23.70 7.07
C LYS A 142 8.86 -22.87 8.28
N VAL A 143 8.18 -21.76 8.04
CA VAL A 143 7.53 -20.97 9.10
C VAL A 143 6.13 -21.53 9.28
N GLY A 144 5.82 -21.98 10.50
CA GLY A 144 4.57 -22.63 10.85
C GLY A 144 3.35 -21.80 10.45
N PHE A 145 2.31 -22.49 9.99
CA PHE A 145 0.99 -21.90 9.80
C PHE A 145 0.49 -21.41 11.16
N ASP A 146 0.46 -20.10 11.37
CA ASP A 146 -0.19 -19.49 12.52
C ASP A 146 -1.67 -19.25 12.15
N PRO A 147 -2.61 -20.08 12.65
CA PRO A 147 -4.02 -19.92 12.34
C PRO A 147 -4.59 -18.59 12.85
N GLU A 148 -4.07 -18.00 13.93
CA GLU A 148 -4.60 -16.75 14.50
C GLU A 148 -4.32 -15.54 13.60
N LYS A 149 -3.15 -15.48 12.95
CA LYS A 149 -2.81 -14.39 12.01
C LYS A 149 -3.53 -14.48 10.66
N ASN A 150 -4.09 -15.64 10.29
CA ASN A 150 -4.54 -15.90 8.91
C ASN A 150 -6.03 -15.63 8.62
N PHE A 151 -6.84 -15.28 9.62
CA PHE A 151 -8.28 -15.07 9.40
C PHE A 151 -8.62 -13.76 8.68
N LEU A 152 -7.79 -12.72 8.84
CA LEU A 152 -7.98 -11.41 8.20
C LEU A 152 -6.99 -11.12 7.06
N ASN A 153 -5.96 -11.97 6.89
CA ASN A 153 -4.91 -11.80 5.87
C ASN A 153 -5.45 -11.70 4.43
N SER A 154 -6.64 -12.20 4.13
CA SER A 154 -7.22 -12.04 2.78
C SER A 154 -7.67 -10.62 2.48
N SER A 155 -7.84 -9.76 3.48
CA SER A 155 -8.33 -8.38 3.32
C SER A 155 -7.27 -7.31 3.47
N VAL A 156 -6.01 -7.69 3.22
CA VAL A 156 -4.87 -6.77 3.28
C VAL A 156 -4.44 -6.41 1.86
N ALA A 157 -4.16 -5.13 1.67
CA ALA A 157 -3.55 -4.58 0.48
C ALA A 157 -2.21 -3.93 0.83
N THR A 158 -1.22 -4.06 -0.05
CA THR A 158 0.03 -3.32 0.05
C THR A 158 0.12 -2.33 -1.10
N VAL A 159 0.29 -1.05 -0.83
CA VAL A 159 0.50 0.00 -1.84
C VAL A 159 1.92 0.51 -1.74
N THR A 160 2.71 0.30 -2.79
CA THR A 160 4.10 0.75 -2.87
C THR A 160 4.17 2.15 -3.48
N LEU A 161 4.64 3.10 -2.70
CA LEU A 161 4.94 4.47 -3.11
C LEU A 161 6.44 4.60 -3.40
N LEU A 162 6.79 4.94 -4.64
CA LEU A 162 8.18 4.98 -5.10
C LEU A 162 8.49 6.29 -5.83
N ALA A 163 9.56 6.97 -5.41
CA ALA A 163 10.13 8.09 -6.16
C ALA A 163 11.67 8.02 -6.14
N ARG A 164 12.31 8.35 -7.26
CA ARG A 164 13.77 8.25 -7.46
C ARG A 164 14.34 9.55 -8.02
N ASN A 165 15.67 9.63 -8.00
CA ASN A 165 16.45 10.71 -8.62
C ASN A 165 16.06 12.11 -8.15
N ARG A 166 15.69 12.25 -6.86
CA ARG A 166 15.27 13.52 -6.27
C ARG A 166 16.50 14.40 -5.96
N GLN A 167 16.32 15.71 -6.10
CA GLN A 167 17.35 16.73 -5.91
C GLN A 167 17.13 17.54 -4.62
N CYS A 168 18.23 18.03 -4.05
CA CYS A 168 18.28 18.85 -2.84
C CYS A 168 18.97 20.20 -3.10
N PRO A 169 18.38 21.09 -3.93
CA PRO A 169 18.96 22.38 -4.26
C PRO A 169 18.92 23.35 -3.07
N MET A 170 20.07 23.53 -2.42
CA MET A 170 20.28 24.49 -1.34
C MET A 170 21.40 25.46 -1.72
N ARG A 171 21.47 26.62 -1.05
CA ARG A 171 22.45 27.67 -1.30
C ARG A 171 23.87 27.16 -1.03
N LYS A 172 24.83 27.66 -1.81
CA LYS A 172 26.25 27.44 -1.55
C LYS A 172 26.83 28.42 -0.52
N PHE A 173 26.27 29.63 -0.44
CA PHE A 173 26.83 30.74 0.32
C PHE A 173 25.76 31.45 1.15
N TYR A 174 26.21 32.12 2.22
CA TYR A 174 25.40 33.01 3.05
C TYR A 174 25.45 34.44 2.47
N GLN A 175 24.31 35.13 2.46
CA GLN A 175 24.22 36.49 1.91
C GLN A 175 25.06 37.48 2.74
N THR A 176 26.04 38.10 2.10
CA THR A 176 26.59 39.40 2.53
C THR A 176 26.22 40.44 1.48
N LYS A 177 25.90 41.67 1.92
CA LYS A 177 25.17 42.73 1.18
C LYS A 177 25.75 43.18 -0.18
N THR A 178 26.81 42.57 -0.69
CA THR A 178 27.63 43.15 -1.76
C THR A 178 27.78 42.32 -3.03
N THR A 179 27.29 41.08 -3.10
CA THR A 179 27.38 40.28 -4.34
C THR A 179 26.18 39.34 -4.56
N ASN A 180 25.79 39.21 -5.83
CA ASN A 180 24.58 38.53 -6.31
C ASN A 180 24.83 37.01 -6.46
N TYR A 181 24.86 36.26 -5.36
CA TYR A 181 25.09 34.80 -5.36
C TYR A 181 23.89 34.01 -4.83
N ASP A 182 22.86 33.84 -5.67
CA ASP A 182 21.77 32.85 -5.49
C ASP A 182 22.17 31.45 -6.00
N GLU A 183 23.48 31.15 -6.08
CA GLU A 183 23.96 29.86 -6.54
C GLU A 183 23.51 28.72 -5.63
N LYS A 184 22.78 27.76 -6.20
CA LYS A 184 22.36 26.53 -5.55
C LYS A 184 23.23 25.36 -5.97
N ARG A 185 23.44 24.41 -5.05
CA ARG A 185 24.05 23.09 -5.31
C ARG A 185 23.03 22.03 -4.93
N ASP A 186 22.90 21.00 -5.76
CA ASP A 186 22.20 19.79 -5.38
C ASP A 186 23.10 18.95 -4.46
N TYR A 187 22.88 19.06 -3.16
CA TYR A 187 23.68 18.34 -2.17
C TYR A 187 23.42 16.82 -2.16
N CYS A 188 22.31 16.36 -2.75
CA CYS A 188 21.99 14.94 -2.88
C CYS A 188 22.51 14.31 -4.18
N ASN A 189 23.10 15.10 -5.09
CA ASN A 189 23.61 14.65 -6.38
C ASN A 189 22.59 13.82 -7.19
N SER A 190 21.30 14.17 -7.10
CA SER A 190 20.19 13.45 -7.74
C SER A 190 20.11 11.97 -7.37
N LYS A 191 20.57 11.59 -6.17
CA LYS A 191 20.54 10.20 -5.66
C LYS A 191 19.51 9.98 -4.56
N ALA A 192 18.79 11.02 -4.14
CA ALA A 192 17.76 10.84 -3.15
C ALA A 192 16.59 10.04 -3.72
N PHE A 193 16.05 9.12 -2.92
CA PHE A 193 14.92 8.29 -3.29
C PHE A 193 14.09 7.93 -2.06
N VAL A 194 12.85 7.50 -2.30
CA VAL A 194 11.96 6.97 -1.28
C VAL A 194 11.19 5.77 -1.82
N GLU A 195 11.08 4.73 -1.00
CA GLU A 195 10.22 3.58 -1.21
C GLU A 195 9.50 3.24 0.09
N LEU A 196 8.18 3.41 0.11
CA LEU A 196 7.33 3.10 1.25
C LEU A 196 6.23 2.13 0.85
N ASN A 197 6.01 1.11 1.67
CA ASN A 197 4.95 0.14 1.49
C ASN A 197 3.87 0.38 2.54
N TYR A 198 2.73 0.90 2.12
CA TYR A 198 1.56 1.08 2.97
C TYR A 198 0.80 -0.24 3.03
N LYS A 199 0.75 -0.85 4.21
CA LYS A 199 -0.12 -1.99 4.51
C LYS A 199 -1.50 -1.45 4.88
N ILE A 200 -2.53 -1.91 4.19
CA ILE A 200 -3.90 -1.43 4.31
C ILE A 200 -4.78 -2.63 4.64
N ASP A 201 -5.19 -2.73 5.89
CA ASP A 201 -6.06 -3.77 6.39
C ASP A 201 -7.52 -3.28 6.36
N MET A 202 -8.39 -4.07 5.74
CA MET A 202 -9.83 -3.80 5.63
C MET A 202 -10.59 -4.86 6.41
N SER A 203 -11.33 -4.46 7.44
CA SER A 203 -11.99 -5.41 8.35
C SER A 203 -13.43 -5.01 8.66
N GLY A 204 -14.36 -5.94 8.46
CA GLY A 204 -15.71 -5.84 9.00
C GLY A 204 -15.78 -6.31 10.44
N SER A 205 -16.59 -5.66 11.27
CA SER A 205 -16.81 -6.07 12.65
C SER A 205 -18.29 -6.13 12.99
N LYS A 206 -18.62 -7.19 13.72
CA LYS A 206 -19.89 -7.43 14.37
C LYS A 206 -19.76 -7.16 15.87
N ALA A 207 -20.83 -6.70 16.49
CA ALA A 207 -20.93 -6.56 17.93
C ALA A 207 -20.93 -7.94 18.60
N THR A 208 -19.97 -8.19 19.48
CA THR A 208 -19.85 -9.43 20.23
C THR A 208 -19.36 -9.17 21.65
N LEU A 209 -19.65 -10.09 22.55
CA LEU A 209 -19.22 -10.06 23.94
C LEU A 209 -18.46 -11.36 24.22
N LYS A 210 -17.21 -11.26 24.66
CA LYS A 210 -16.40 -12.40 25.07
C LYS A 210 -15.74 -12.09 26.40
N GLU A 211 -15.89 -12.99 27.36
CA GLU A 211 -15.14 -12.91 28.61
C GLU A 211 -13.75 -13.51 28.39
N ASP A 212 -12.71 -12.76 28.75
CA ASP A 212 -11.36 -13.27 28.81
C ASP A 212 -11.21 -14.15 30.05
N LEU A 213 -11.07 -15.46 29.82
CA LEU A 213 -10.93 -16.49 30.85
C LEU A 213 -9.73 -16.25 31.79
N LYS A 214 -8.71 -15.48 31.38
CA LYS A 214 -7.54 -15.18 32.21
C LYS A 214 -7.71 -13.96 33.10
N THR A 215 -8.44 -12.95 32.63
CA THR A 215 -8.54 -11.65 33.32
C THR A 215 -9.93 -11.35 33.88
N GLY A 216 -10.94 -12.16 33.54
CA GLY A 216 -12.34 -11.91 33.85
C GLY A 216 -12.91 -10.66 33.16
N ARG A 217 -12.16 -10.04 32.24
CA ARG A 217 -12.58 -8.83 31.54
C ARG A 217 -13.47 -9.20 30.37
N ILE A 218 -14.60 -8.50 30.26
CA ILE A 218 -15.48 -8.61 29.10
C ILE A 218 -14.89 -7.75 27.97
N ILE A 219 -14.38 -8.40 26.94
CA ILE A 219 -13.95 -7.76 25.69
C ILE A 219 -15.17 -7.61 24.80
N LYS A 220 -15.47 -6.37 24.43
CA LYS A 220 -16.59 -6.02 23.55
C LYS A 220 -16.05 -5.60 22.20
N THR A 221 -16.63 -6.15 21.13
CA THR A 221 -16.47 -5.60 19.77
C THR A 221 -17.73 -4.85 19.39
N GLU A 222 -17.62 -3.91 18.45
CA GLU A 222 -18.74 -3.11 17.98
C GLU A 222 -19.06 -3.43 16.51
N ASN A 223 -20.30 -3.13 16.10
CA ASN A 223 -20.65 -3.13 14.68
C ASN A 223 -19.93 -1.98 13.96
N GLY A 224 -19.28 -2.27 12.84
CA GLY A 224 -18.61 -1.25 12.04
C GLY A 224 -17.64 -1.84 11.03
N LYS A 225 -16.98 -0.95 10.29
CA LYS A 225 -15.91 -1.29 9.34
C LYS A 225 -14.66 -0.53 9.73
N TYR A 226 -13.51 -1.17 9.64
CA TYR A 226 -12.23 -0.61 10.03
C TYR A 226 -11.28 -0.63 8.85
N LEU A 227 -10.63 0.51 8.61
CA LEU A 227 -9.54 0.66 7.65
C LEU A 227 -8.30 1.04 8.45
N MET A 228 -7.34 0.14 8.53
CA MET A 228 -6.08 0.35 9.22
C MET A 228 -4.97 0.51 8.20
N ILE A 229 -4.25 1.63 8.24
CA ILE A 229 -3.16 1.94 7.33
C ILE A 229 -1.88 2.03 8.15
N THR A 230 -0.93 1.16 7.86
CA THR A 230 0.32 1.00 8.60
C THR A 230 1.52 1.09 7.67
N VAL A 231 2.57 1.79 8.11
CA VAL A 231 3.92 1.66 7.56
C VAL A 231 4.81 1.30 8.75
N SER A 232 5.56 0.20 8.66
CA SER A 232 6.48 -0.20 9.71
C SER A 232 7.63 -1.05 9.15
N PRO A 233 8.88 -0.88 9.62
CA PRO A 233 10.00 -1.70 9.18
C PRO A 233 9.79 -3.20 9.44
N THR A 234 9.07 -3.56 10.51
CA THR A 234 8.75 -4.94 10.88
C THR A 234 7.64 -5.56 10.01
N GLU A 235 6.88 -4.73 9.29
CA GLU A 235 5.76 -5.13 8.43
C GLU A 235 6.06 -4.89 6.94
N GLU A 236 7.34 -5.00 6.56
CA GLU A 236 7.82 -4.75 5.20
C GLU A 236 7.53 -3.34 4.66
N GLY A 237 7.62 -2.30 5.50
CA GLY A 237 7.27 -0.90 5.19
C GLY A 237 8.10 -0.20 4.09
N GLY A 238 8.97 -0.92 3.38
CA GLY A 238 9.84 -0.40 2.32
C GLY A 238 11.23 -0.02 2.81
N THR A 239 12.09 0.43 1.89
CA THR A 239 13.47 0.84 2.20
C THR A 239 13.57 2.25 2.79
N GLY A 240 12.47 3.00 2.78
CA GLY A 240 12.35 4.31 3.39
C GLY A 240 12.95 5.43 2.54
N TRP A 241 13.19 6.57 3.18
CA TRP A 241 13.93 7.68 2.58
C TRP A 241 15.44 7.42 2.61
N HIS A 242 16.10 7.73 1.52
CA HIS A 242 17.56 7.79 1.40
C HIS A 242 17.94 9.12 0.74
N LEU A 243 18.90 9.83 1.33
CA LEU A 243 19.45 11.07 0.77
C LEU A 243 20.86 10.87 0.22
N THR A 244 21.74 10.27 1.04
CA THR A 244 23.14 9.98 0.69
C THR A 244 23.70 8.86 1.56
N ASN A 245 24.75 8.17 1.09
CA ASN A 245 25.42 7.11 1.85
C ASN A 245 26.20 7.63 3.07
N GLN A 246 26.66 8.88 3.02
CA GLN A 246 27.42 9.54 4.06
C GLN A 246 27.19 11.05 4.02
N ILE A 247 27.22 11.70 5.18
CA ILE A 247 27.27 13.15 5.26
C ILE A 247 28.59 13.65 4.66
N HIS A 248 28.48 14.56 3.69
CA HIS A 248 29.61 15.24 3.09
C HIS A 248 30.01 16.44 3.93
N GLN A 249 31.31 16.67 4.01
CA GLN A 249 31.91 17.83 4.65
C GLN A 249 33.07 18.30 3.77
N GLU A 250 32.84 19.39 3.06
CA GLU A 250 33.74 19.88 2.00
C GLU A 250 33.71 21.43 1.99
N HIS A 251 34.45 22.02 1.05
CA HIS A 251 34.44 23.45 0.79
C HIS A 251 33.49 23.80 -0.34
N ASN A 252 32.63 24.79 -0.14
CA ASN A 252 31.93 25.45 -1.26
C ASN A 252 32.86 26.46 -1.96
N TRP A 253 33.81 27.04 -1.21
CA TRP A 253 34.86 27.93 -1.74
C TRP A 253 36.05 27.97 -0.78
N PHE A 254 37.26 28.11 -1.33
CA PHE A 254 38.50 28.12 -0.54
C PHE A 254 39.52 29.10 -1.14
N GLU A 255 39.90 30.11 -0.38
CA GLU A 255 41.05 30.98 -0.67
C GLU A 255 42.21 30.68 0.28
N SER A 256 41.92 30.57 1.59
CA SER A 256 42.92 30.23 2.60
C SER A 256 42.31 29.58 3.85
N TRP A 257 43.17 29.10 4.75
CA TRP A 257 42.74 28.65 6.08
C TRP A 257 42.20 29.78 6.98
N ALA A 258 42.33 31.05 6.58
CA ALA A 258 41.71 32.15 7.30
C ALA A 258 40.43 32.67 6.63
N ASN A 259 40.25 32.40 5.33
CA ASN A 259 39.13 32.85 4.51
C ASN A 259 38.61 31.71 3.63
N ARG A 260 37.54 31.04 4.06
CA ARG A 260 36.92 29.94 3.31
C ARG A 260 35.44 29.77 3.67
N TRP A 261 34.76 28.99 2.86
CA TRP A 261 33.36 28.61 3.05
C TRP A 261 33.26 27.09 3.00
N ASP A 262 32.82 26.49 4.10
CA ASP A 262 32.62 25.06 4.21
C ASP A 262 31.13 24.70 4.35
N PHE A 263 30.82 23.41 4.26
CA PHE A 263 29.49 22.93 4.55
C PHE A 263 29.51 21.53 5.17
N VAL A 264 28.41 21.15 5.80
CA VAL A 264 28.12 19.77 6.20
C VAL A 264 26.68 19.40 5.84
N GLY A 265 26.50 18.30 5.09
CA GLY A 265 25.19 17.83 4.62
C GLY A 265 25.30 16.88 3.42
N PRO A 266 24.17 16.54 2.76
CA PRO A 266 22.80 16.84 3.14
C PRO A 266 22.31 15.93 4.27
N PHE A 267 21.39 16.43 5.09
CA PHE A 267 20.64 15.64 6.07
C PHE A 267 19.15 16.00 5.99
N ALA A 268 18.27 15.17 6.55
CA ALA A 268 16.87 15.48 6.70
C ALA A 268 16.65 16.28 7.98
N ASN A 269 16.21 17.52 7.88
CA ASN A 269 15.79 18.30 9.03
C ASN A 269 14.40 17.85 9.53
N LYS A 270 13.48 17.55 8.60
CA LYS A 270 12.13 17.08 8.90
C LYS A 270 11.69 16.02 7.90
N TYR A 271 11.21 14.86 8.37
CA TYR A 271 10.41 13.94 7.57
C TYR A 271 8.94 14.13 7.91
N GLN A 272 8.06 14.22 6.92
CA GLN A 272 6.62 14.29 7.14
C GLN A 272 5.92 13.15 6.42
N PHE A 273 4.89 12.61 7.06
CA PHE A 273 4.01 11.57 6.52
C PHE A 273 2.57 11.94 6.82
N TRP A 274 1.68 11.59 5.91
CA TRP A 274 0.26 11.85 6.11
C TRP A 274 -0.63 10.81 5.47
N ILE A 275 -1.82 10.71 6.04
CA ILE A 275 -2.99 10.05 5.49
C ILE A 275 -4.12 11.07 5.62
N ARG A 276 -4.48 11.71 4.50
CA ARG A 276 -5.54 12.73 4.47
C ARG A 276 -6.83 12.14 3.95
N HIS A 277 -7.92 12.35 4.66
CA HIS A 277 -9.25 11.94 4.21
C HIS A 277 -9.84 13.07 3.35
N LEU A 278 -9.77 12.91 2.03
CA LEU A 278 -10.07 14.01 1.09
C LEU A 278 -11.59 14.28 0.97
N ASN A 279 -12.41 13.23 0.90
CA ASN A 279 -13.87 13.35 0.87
C ASN A 279 -14.50 12.81 2.17
N LYS A 280 -14.77 13.71 3.13
CA LYS A 280 -15.36 13.32 4.42
C LYS A 280 -16.74 12.68 4.24
N THR A 281 -16.76 11.36 4.12
CA THR A 281 -17.97 10.57 4.00
C THR A 281 -18.64 10.52 5.37
N GLU A 282 -19.94 10.78 5.43
CA GLU A 282 -20.66 10.77 6.71
C GLU A 282 -20.56 9.38 7.36
N GLY A 283 -20.26 9.37 8.66
CA GLY A 283 -20.10 8.13 9.43
C GLY A 283 -18.71 7.48 9.32
N VAL A 284 -17.77 8.05 8.57
CA VAL A 284 -16.35 7.65 8.54
C VAL A 284 -15.52 8.62 9.36
N ARG A 285 -14.74 8.12 10.32
CA ARG A 285 -13.87 8.95 11.17
C ARG A 285 -12.55 8.29 11.52
N LEU A 286 -11.51 9.09 11.73
CA LEU A 286 -10.25 8.66 12.34
C LEU A 286 -10.53 8.35 13.82
N VAL A 287 -10.17 7.15 14.27
CA VAL A 287 -10.38 6.72 15.66
C VAL A 287 -9.09 6.63 16.45
N GLU A 288 -7.98 6.31 15.78
CA GLU A 288 -6.71 6.11 16.45
C GLU A 288 -5.55 6.45 15.51
N THR A 289 -4.48 6.99 16.09
CA THR A 289 -3.20 7.24 15.42
C THR A 289 -2.07 6.84 16.34
N PHE A 290 -1.02 6.28 15.75
CA PHE A 290 0.22 5.97 16.43
C PHE A 290 1.40 6.30 15.51
N PRO A 291 2.54 6.76 16.02
CA PRO A 291 2.83 7.13 17.41
C PRO A 291 2.17 8.45 17.85
N GLN A 292 2.17 8.68 19.16
CA GLN A 292 1.88 9.97 19.77
C GLN A 292 3.16 10.80 19.91
N ASN A 293 3.05 12.05 20.38
CA ASN A 293 4.20 12.92 20.59
C ASN A 293 5.29 12.23 21.41
N THR A 294 6.49 12.11 20.85
CA THR A 294 7.61 11.36 21.44
C THR A 294 8.89 12.19 21.38
N ASN A 295 9.66 12.17 22.46
CA ASN A 295 10.93 12.90 22.57
C ASN A 295 12.08 12.20 21.79
N PRO A 296 13.22 12.89 21.59
CA PRO A 296 14.42 12.29 21.00
C PRO A 296 14.96 11.13 21.85
N GLU A 297 15.84 10.32 21.26
CA GLU A 297 16.51 9.17 21.89
C GLU A 297 15.58 8.08 22.44
N SER A 298 14.34 8.04 21.95
CA SER A 298 13.34 7.03 22.32
C SER A 298 13.44 5.80 21.40
N ASN A 299 13.16 4.63 21.99
CA ASN A 299 13.07 3.36 21.28
C ASN A 299 11.78 2.66 21.70
N VAL A 300 10.85 2.49 20.76
CA VAL A 300 9.52 1.93 21.02
C VAL A 300 9.32 0.71 20.14
N VAL A 301 8.81 -0.37 20.73
CA VAL A 301 8.37 -1.59 20.03
C VAL A 301 7.05 -2.01 20.66
N GLU A 302 5.96 -1.80 19.93
CA GLU A 302 4.61 -2.06 20.40
C GLU A 302 3.76 -2.69 19.30
N SER A 303 2.73 -3.43 19.69
CA SER A 303 1.78 -4.04 18.75
C SER A 303 0.46 -3.30 18.84
N HIS A 304 0.04 -2.67 17.75
CA HIS A 304 -1.14 -1.81 17.66
C HIS A 304 -2.15 -2.34 16.66
N GLY A 305 -3.43 -2.15 16.93
CA GLY A 305 -4.50 -2.53 16.00
C GLY A 305 -5.87 -2.68 16.69
N VAL A 306 -6.79 -3.37 16.01
CA VAL A 306 -8.21 -3.45 16.39
C VAL A 306 -8.65 -4.88 16.66
N THR A 307 -9.54 -5.08 17.63
CA THR A 307 -10.23 -6.37 17.80
C THR A 307 -11.61 -6.30 17.14
N VAL A 308 -11.88 -7.20 16.21
CA VAL A 308 -13.12 -7.27 15.43
C VAL A 308 -13.91 -8.53 15.76
N GLY A 309 -15.23 -8.42 15.74
CA GLY A 309 -16.13 -9.57 15.89
C GLY A 309 -16.52 -10.12 14.53
N LEU A 310 -16.48 -11.44 14.33
CA LEU A 310 -16.90 -12.09 13.10
C LEU A 310 -18.05 -13.07 13.34
N SER A 311 -18.95 -13.23 12.37
CA SER A 311 -19.97 -14.29 12.35
C SER A 311 -19.52 -15.52 11.59
N GLY A 312 -20.16 -16.66 11.87
CA GLY A 312 -19.97 -17.88 11.10
C GLY A 312 -18.68 -18.61 11.48
N ALA A 313 -18.45 -18.80 12.78
CA ALA A 313 -17.20 -19.35 13.27
C ALA A 313 -16.97 -20.79 12.81
N LEU A 314 -15.85 -21.03 12.14
CA LEU A 314 -15.30 -22.38 11.98
C LEU A 314 -14.55 -22.74 13.26
N LYS A 315 -15.15 -23.59 14.11
CA LYS A 315 -14.44 -24.15 15.26
C LYS A 315 -13.41 -25.17 14.77
N GLY A 316 -12.20 -24.71 14.47
CA GLY A 316 -11.03 -25.57 14.39
C GLY A 316 -10.65 -26.01 15.81
N GLY A 317 -11.01 -27.23 16.19
CA GLY A 317 -10.68 -27.77 17.50
C GLY A 317 -10.31 -29.23 17.40
N ILE A 318 -9.44 -29.70 18.28
CA ILE A 318 -9.24 -31.12 18.52
C ILE A 318 -10.37 -31.56 19.47
N ASP A 319 -11.11 -32.61 19.16
CA ASP A 319 -12.18 -33.11 20.04
C ASP A 319 -11.61 -33.59 21.38
N SER A 320 -12.49 -33.95 22.32
CA SER A 320 -12.13 -34.52 23.63
C SER A 320 -11.33 -35.83 23.55
N LYS A 321 -11.03 -36.35 22.34
CA LYS A 321 -10.27 -37.56 22.08
C LYS A 321 -8.96 -37.31 21.33
N GLY A 322 -8.56 -36.06 21.10
CA GLY A 322 -7.30 -35.78 20.42
C GLY A 322 -7.38 -35.81 18.90
N LEU A 323 -8.58 -35.90 18.30
CA LEU A 323 -8.76 -35.88 16.84
C LEU A 323 -9.09 -34.48 16.31
N PRO A 324 -8.57 -34.06 15.14
CA PRO A 324 -9.04 -32.85 14.48
C PRO A 324 -10.55 -32.92 14.26
N SER A 325 -11.29 -32.11 15.01
CA SER A 325 -12.73 -31.98 14.87
C SER A 325 -13.02 -30.81 13.92
N ALA A 326 -13.52 -31.15 12.74
CA ALA A 326 -14.14 -30.19 11.83
C ALA A 326 -15.62 -30.01 12.22
N ASN A 327 -15.88 -29.74 13.50
CA ASN A 327 -17.24 -29.50 13.96
C ASN A 327 -17.64 -28.09 13.56
N VAL A 328 -18.39 -28.01 12.46
CA VAL A 328 -18.92 -26.77 11.91
C VAL A 328 -20.00 -26.21 12.82
N ASP A 329 -19.73 -25.06 13.45
CA ASP A 329 -20.72 -24.29 14.21
C ASP A 329 -20.79 -22.86 13.69
N LEU A 330 -21.27 -22.74 12.45
CA LEU A 330 -21.57 -21.45 11.82
C LEU A 330 -22.62 -20.65 12.62
N GLY A 331 -23.27 -21.24 13.63
CA GLY A 331 -24.18 -20.55 14.53
C GLY A 331 -23.48 -19.58 15.49
N THR A 332 -22.17 -19.65 15.65
CA THR A 332 -21.42 -18.85 16.63
C THR A 332 -20.64 -17.68 16.01
N SER A 333 -20.35 -16.68 16.84
CA SER A 333 -19.50 -15.53 16.51
C SER A 333 -18.18 -15.60 17.29
N VAL A 334 -17.10 -15.08 16.71
CA VAL A 334 -15.75 -15.07 17.29
C VAL A 334 -15.18 -13.65 17.33
N GLN A 335 -14.17 -13.43 18.17
CA GLN A 335 -13.39 -12.18 18.19
C GLN A 335 -11.98 -12.48 17.71
N ILE A 336 -11.45 -11.62 16.82
CA ILE A 336 -10.11 -11.74 16.25
C ILE A 336 -9.41 -10.40 16.42
N ALA A 337 -8.17 -10.43 16.91
CA ALA A 337 -7.32 -9.25 17.01
C ALA A 337 -6.52 -9.09 15.71
N ASP A 338 -6.71 -7.97 15.04
CA ASP A 338 -5.86 -7.49 13.95
C ASP A 338 -4.81 -6.56 14.54
N ARG A 339 -3.54 -6.96 14.51
CA ARG A 339 -2.44 -6.20 15.12
C ARG A 339 -1.23 -6.20 14.21
N ARG A 340 -0.54 -5.06 14.19
CA ARG A 340 0.72 -4.85 13.47
C ARG A 340 1.78 -4.42 14.46
N ASP A 341 2.98 -4.96 14.27
CA ASP A 341 4.11 -4.55 15.08
C ASP A 341 4.66 -3.23 14.53
N VAL A 342 4.75 -2.22 15.40
CA VAL A 342 5.21 -0.88 15.09
C VAL A 342 6.47 -0.63 15.92
N SER A 343 7.57 -0.30 15.25
CA SER A 343 8.86 -0.08 15.90
C SER A 343 9.63 1.09 15.30
N PHE A 344 10.06 2.02 16.15
CA PHE A 344 10.85 3.17 15.73
C PHE A 344 11.89 3.58 16.77
N LYS A 345 12.97 4.16 16.25
CA LYS A 345 14.03 4.82 17.01
C LYS A 345 14.10 6.27 16.57
N THR A 346 14.06 7.21 17.51
CA THR A 346 13.97 8.63 17.17
C THR A 346 15.33 9.31 17.03
N GLN A 347 16.38 8.83 17.72
CA GLN A 347 17.73 9.44 17.69
C GLN A 347 17.64 10.96 17.94
N GLU A 348 18.08 11.81 17.02
CA GLU A 348 18.01 13.27 17.14
C GLU A 348 16.62 13.88 16.90
N TYR A 349 15.64 13.10 16.44
CA TYR A 349 14.31 13.59 16.03
C TYR A 349 13.30 13.58 17.19
N THR A 350 12.43 14.58 17.26
CA THR A 350 11.14 14.47 17.96
C THR A 350 10.09 13.89 17.00
N VAL A 351 9.18 13.09 17.52
CA VAL A 351 7.97 12.69 16.79
C VAL A 351 6.84 13.64 17.20
N GLU A 352 6.30 14.35 16.22
CA GLU A 352 5.20 15.29 16.37
C GLU A 352 3.98 14.69 15.66
N ASN A 353 2.96 14.31 16.42
CA ASN A 353 1.67 13.88 15.90
C ASN A 353 0.78 15.12 15.72
N GLU A 354 0.60 15.51 14.45
CA GLU A 354 -0.16 16.68 14.02
C GLU A 354 -1.58 16.27 13.55
N SER A 355 -2.05 15.07 13.93
CA SER A 355 -3.32 14.52 13.45
C SER A 355 -4.53 15.27 13.99
N TYR A 356 -5.40 15.71 13.10
CA TYR A 356 -6.63 16.45 13.42
C TYR A 356 -7.66 16.32 12.30
N ASP A 357 -8.96 16.40 12.64
CA ASP A 357 -10.06 16.49 11.68
C ASP A 357 -10.05 15.40 10.59
N ASN A 358 -9.92 14.14 11.03
CA ASN A 358 -9.82 12.93 10.20
C ASN A 358 -8.56 12.82 9.32
N ASN A 359 -7.57 13.69 9.52
CA ASN A 359 -6.26 13.56 8.88
C ASN A 359 -5.27 13.03 9.90
N ALA A 360 -4.55 11.97 9.54
CA ALA A 360 -3.43 11.47 10.31
C ALA A 360 -2.13 12.05 9.74
N ILE A 361 -1.35 12.75 10.57
CA ILE A 361 -0.15 13.46 10.14
C ILE A 361 0.93 13.28 11.20
N TRP A 362 2.13 12.90 10.77
CA TRP A 362 3.30 12.74 11.62
C TRP A 362 4.50 13.46 11.04
N ALA A 363 5.29 14.01 11.94
CA ALA A 363 6.55 14.64 11.63
C ALA A 363 7.67 14.09 12.52
N TRP A 364 8.75 13.62 11.90
CA TRP A 364 10.03 13.41 12.58
C TRP A 364 10.87 14.65 12.35
N ASN A 365 11.06 15.45 13.39
CA ASN A 365 11.69 16.77 13.31
C ASN A 365 12.97 16.83 14.15
N ALA A 366 14.13 17.03 13.52
CA ALA A 366 15.41 17.14 14.22
C ALA A 366 15.61 18.50 14.89
N LYS A 367 14.81 19.51 14.51
CA LYS A 367 14.87 20.88 15.03
C LYS A 367 16.30 21.46 14.98
N VAL A 368 17.04 21.19 13.90
CA VAL A 368 18.44 21.62 13.77
C VAL A 368 18.57 23.14 13.86
N ASN A 369 17.59 23.89 13.37
CA ASN A 369 17.57 25.35 13.48
C ASN A 369 17.60 25.84 14.95
N GLU A 370 16.86 25.18 15.84
CA GLU A 370 16.79 25.53 17.27
C GLU A 370 18.06 25.14 18.03
N LYS A 371 18.80 24.16 17.50
CA LYS A 371 20.01 23.58 18.12
C LYS A 371 21.26 23.77 17.27
N LEU A 372 21.28 24.74 16.35
CA LEU A 372 22.34 24.86 15.33
C LEU A 372 23.73 24.91 15.95
N CYS A 373 23.86 25.60 17.08
CA CYS A 373 25.12 25.72 17.80
C CYS A 373 25.65 24.36 18.27
N ASP A 374 24.77 23.42 18.62
CA ASP A 374 25.16 22.06 19.03
C ASP A 374 25.85 21.30 17.92
N TYR A 375 25.71 21.71 16.65
CA TYR A 375 26.40 21.10 15.52
C TYR A 375 27.79 21.68 15.23
N LEU A 376 28.18 22.78 15.89
CA LEU A 376 29.51 23.36 15.75
C LEU A 376 30.62 22.38 16.18
N THR A 377 31.79 22.50 15.58
CA THR A 377 32.99 21.71 15.96
C THR A 377 33.44 22.04 17.38
N ARG A 378 33.41 23.32 17.74
CA ARG A 378 33.64 23.84 19.09
C ARG A 378 32.78 25.07 19.33
N LYS A 379 32.65 25.49 20.58
CA LYS A 379 31.89 26.70 20.96
C LYS A 379 32.77 27.58 21.82
N ASP A 380 32.84 28.87 21.49
CA ASP A 380 33.32 29.87 22.45
C ASP A 380 32.21 30.12 23.47
N ILE A 381 32.59 30.41 24.73
CA ILE A 381 31.64 30.51 25.84
C ILE A 381 30.55 31.53 25.49
N SER A 382 29.29 31.08 25.52
CA SER A 382 28.06 31.88 25.30
C SER A 382 27.74 32.35 23.86
N PHE A 383 28.45 31.88 22.83
CA PHE A 383 28.17 32.29 21.44
C PHE A 383 27.99 31.13 20.46
N CYS A 384 27.16 31.34 19.43
CA CYS A 384 26.96 30.41 18.31
C CYS A 384 28.01 30.60 17.21
N TYR A 385 29.26 30.79 17.62
CA TYR A 385 30.44 30.90 16.77
C TYR A 385 31.65 30.52 17.60
N PHE A 386 32.80 30.36 16.95
CA PHE A 386 34.07 30.26 17.66
C PHE A 386 35.19 30.97 16.91
N THR A 387 36.26 31.28 17.61
CA THR A 387 37.47 31.89 17.06
C THR A 387 38.61 30.89 17.03
N GLY A 388 39.53 31.03 16.09
CA GLY A 388 40.71 30.17 15.93
C GLY A 388 41.90 30.94 15.38
N PHE A 389 43.08 30.33 15.40
CA PHE A 389 44.24 30.92 14.74
C PHE A 389 44.03 31.02 13.22
N LEU A 390 44.75 31.92 12.54
CA LEU A 390 44.62 32.13 11.09
C LEU A 390 44.99 30.89 10.24
N TRP A 391 45.73 29.94 10.82
CA TRP A 391 46.08 28.65 10.22
C TRP A 391 45.21 27.49 10.72
N ASP A 392 44.11 27.76 11.41
CA ASP A 392 43.21 26.74 11.93
C ASP A 392 42.47 26.01 10.79
N THR A 393 42.71 24.71 10.70
CA THR A 393 42.16 23.82 9.68
C THR A 393 40.82 23.20 10.06
N SER A 394 40.27 23.54 11.23
CA SER A 394 39.01 23.01 11.73
C SER A 394 37.85 23.31 10.78
N TRP A 395 36.90 22.39 10.72
CA TRP A 395 35.61 22.66 10.09
C TRP A 395 34.73 23.49 11.01
N THR A 396 33.79 24.27 10.46
CA THR A 396 32.81 25.00 11.28
C THR A 396 31.88 24.07 12.07
N SER A 397 31.51 22.95 11.48
CA SER A 397 30.54 22.00 12.03
C SER A 397 31.12 20.59 12.11
N ASN A 398 30.55 19.72 12.95
CA ASN A 398 30.98 18.34 13.10
C ASN A 398 29.99 17.37 12.45
N LYS A 399 30.40 16.72 11.36
CA LYS A 399 29.57 15.74 10.64
C LYS A 399 29.17 14.51 11.46
N ASN A 400 29.91 14.17 12.52
CA ASN A 400 29.64 13.00 13.35
C ASN A 400 28.45 13.20 14.31
N LYS A 401 27.84 14.40 14.33
CA LYS A 401 26.65 14.72 15.11
C LYS A 401 25.34 14.35 14.41
N PHE A 402 25.41 13.88 13.16
CA PHE A 402 24.26 13.41 12.40
C PHE A 402 24.20 11.89 12.44
N SER A 403 23.06 11.33 12.85
CA SER A 403 22.89 9.88 12.83
C SER A 403 22.69 9.38 11.40
N ALA A 404 22.87 8.07 11.19
CA ALA A 404 22.55 7.43 9.91
C ALA A 404 21.06 7.60 9.51
N LEU A 405 20.17 7.82 10.50
CA LEU A 405 18.75 8.06 10.29
C LEU A 405 18.51 9.30 9.42
N SER A 406 19.36 10.32 9.57
CA SER A 406 19.18 11.61 8.89
C SER A 406 19.51 11.63 7.40
N HIS A 407 20.19 10.61 6.87
CA HIS A 407 20.68 10.67 5.48
C HIS A 407 20.77 9.30 4.79
N LYS A 408 21.10 8.24 5.52
CA LYS A 408 21.43 6.94 4.93
C LYS A 408 20.21 6.05 4.72
N SER A 409 19.31 5.96 5.69
CA SER A 409 18.05 5.23 5.53
C SER A 409 17.11 5.57 6.69
N PHE A 410 15.87 5.92 6.33
CA PHE A 410 14.81 6.18 7.28
C PHE A 410 13.48 5.58 6.81
N THR A 411 13.07 4.48 7.43
CA THR A 411 11.72 3.93 7.28
C THR A 411 10.91 4.31 8.52
N PRO A 412 9.81 5.08 8.37
CA PRO A 412 9.00 5.49 9.51
C PRO A 412 8.22 4.31 10.07
N SER A 413 7.67 4.50 11.26
CA SER A 413 6.72 3.56 11.85
C SER A 413 5.51 4.33 12.33
N PHE A 414 4.36 4.14 11.66
CA PHE A 414 3.10 4.79 12.01
C PHE A 414 1.90 3.92 11.61
N GLN A 415 0.77 4.19 12.26
CA GLN A 415 -0.52 3.55 12.01
C GLN A 415 -1.66 4.55 12.19
N ALA A 416 -2.62 4.55 11.28
CA ALA A 416 -3.91 5.20 11.45
C ALA A 416 -5.03 4.18 11.32
N ILE A 417 -6.03 4.27 12.20
CA ILE A 417 -7.24 3.45 12.14
C ILE A 417 -8.42 4.37 11.89
N TYR A 418 -9.13 4.12 10.79
CA TYR A 418 -10.40 4.74 10.47
C TYR A 418 -11.53 3.76 10.75
N LYS A 419 -12.67 4.29 11.21
CA LYS A 419 -13.88 3.53 11.45
C LYS A 419 -15.03 4.12 10.64
N ALA A 420 -15.74 3.26 9.92
CA ALA A 420 -17.03 3.56 9.33
C ALA A 420 -18.16 2.84 10.08
N LYS A 421 -19.37 3.41 10.07
CA LYS A 421 -20.57 2.70 10.54
C LYS A 421 -20.88 1.51 9.61
N LYS A 422 -21.63 0.52 10.09
CA LYS A 422 -21.93 -0.73 9.36
C LYS A 422 -22.66 -0.45 8.03
N GLU A 423 -23.56 0.53 8.06
CA GLU A 423 -24.46 0.93 6.98
C GLU A 423 -23.81 1.78 5.88
N VAL A 424 -22.60 2.29 6.08
CA VAL A 424 -21.91 3.10 5.05
C VAL A 424 -21.56 2.23 3.86
N THR A 425 -22.04 2.60 2.67
CA THR A 425 -21.78 1.90 1.40
C THR A 425 -21.03 2.74 0.37
N ASP A 426 -20.82 4.03 0.65
CA ASP A 426 -20.20 4.97 -0.28
C ASP A 426 -18.69 4.71 -0.43
N ILE A 427 -18.04 5.52 -1.27
CA ILE A 427 -16.60 5.48 -1.50
C ILE A 427 -15.92 6.63 -0.75
N SER A 428 -14.92 6.31 0.08
CA SER A 428 -14.02 7.30 0.67
C SER A 428 -12.66 7.29 -0.02
N THR A 429 -12.03 8.45 -0.11
CA THR A 429 -10.79 8.74 -0.81
C THR A 429 -9.77 9.28 0.19
N PHE A 430 -8.59 8.69 0.14
CA PHE A 430 -7.48 9.00 1.03
C PHE A 430 -6.25 9.35 0.21
N GLU A 431 -5.55 10.41 0.59
CA GLU A 431 -4.21 10.70 0.10
C GLU A 431 -3.20 10.18 1.12
N VAL A 432 -2.37 9.21 0.72
CA VAL A 432 -1.18 8.82 1.47
C VAL A 432 0.02 9.54 0.89
N GLY A 433 0.89 10.09 1.73
CA GLY A 433 2.03 10.81 1.19
C GLY A 433 3.14 11.10 2.18
N THR A 434 4.25 11.56 1.62
CA THR A 434 5.44 11.91 2.36
C THR A 434 6.20 13.07 1.69
N ASN A 435 6.92 13.83 2.50
CA ASN A 435 7.94 14.75 2.04
C ASN A 435 9.13 14.72 3.00
N VAL A 436 10.22 15.37 2.57
CA VAL A 436 11.39 15.60 3.40
C VAL A 436 11.85 17.04 3.23
N GLU A 437 12.08 17.72 4.35
CA GLU A 437 12.87 18.93 4.40
C GLU A 437 14.32 18.55 4.61
N THR A 438 15.13 18.80 3.59
CA THR A 438 16.57 18.60 3.64
C THR A 438 17.26 19.84 4.17
N GLY A 439 18.41 19.67 4.80
CA GLY A 439 19.23 20.74 5.35
C GLY A 439 20.71 20.58 5.00
N VAL A 440 21.40 21.71 4.94
CA VAL A 440 22.85 21.83 4.90
C VAL A 440 23.26 22.94 5.87
N ILE A 441 24.27 22.67 6.70
CA ILE A 441 24.88 23.73 7.52
C ILE A 441 26.01 24.32 6.68
N ILE A 442 25.90 25.61 6.37
CA ILE A 442 26.91 26.36 5.63
C ILE A 442 27.74 27.12 6.66
N GLY A 443 29.05 26.94 6.60
CA GLY A 443 29.99 27.65 7.44
C GLY A 443 30.77 28.72 6.69
N SER A 444 31.07 29.80 7.40
CA SER A 444 31.88 30.91 6.93
C SER A 444 33.03 31.12 7.90
N ILE A 445 34.26 31.11 7.37
CA ILE A 445 35.48 31.40 8.11
C ILE A 445 36.06 32.67 7.52
N VAL A 446 36.12 33.73 8.31
CA VAL A 446 36.64 35.03 7.88
C VAL A 446 37.70 35.56 8.85
N PRO A 447 38.76 36.22 8.35
CA PRO A 447 39.79 36.79 9.22
C PRO A 447 39.25 38.02 9.96
N ILE A 448 39.52 38.10 11.26
CA ILE A 448 39.29 39.28 12.11
C ILE A 448 40.57 39.55 12.91
N VAL A 449 41.32 40.57 12.48
CA VAL A 449 42.60 40.97 13.06
C VAL A 449 43.59 39.79 13.09
N ALA A 450 43.83 39.18 14.24
CA ALA A 450 44.82 38.12 14.45
C ALA A 450 44.21 36.70 14.57
N VAL A 451 42.88 36.58 14.42
CA VAL A 451 42.15 35.31 14.52
C VAL A 451 41.20 35.13 13.35
N SER A 452 40.76 33.90 13.11
CA SER A 452 39.67 33.57 12.22
C SER A 452 38.39 33.37 13.01
N LEU A 453 37.29 33.91 12.49
CA LEU A 453 35.95 33.76 13.05
C LEU A 453 35.17 32.72 12.25
N PHE A 454 34.66 31.71 12.94
CA PHE A 454 33.90 30.60 12.39
C PHE A 454 32.41 30.78 12.72
N ARG A 455 31.58 30.97 11.70
CA ARG A 455 30.12 31.11 11.83
C ARG A 455 29.41 30.05 11.00
N THR A 456 28.18 29.71 11.38
CA THR A 456 27.33 28.80 10.63
C THR A 456 25.94 29.38 10.41
N VAL A 457 25.29 28.90 9.36
CA VAL A 457 23.87 29.11 9.07
C VAL A 457 23.29 27.80 8.57
N LEU A 458 22.01 27.56 8.87
CA LEU A 458 21.26 26.46 8.27
C LEU A 458 20.59 26.96 6.99
N ASP A 459 20.75 26.24 5.89
CA ASP A 459 19.89 26.35 4.72
C ASP A 459 19.05 25.09 4.58
N THR A 460 17.77 25.25 4.25
CA THR A 460 16.84 24.13 4.10
C THR A 460 16.14 24.15 2.75
N TYR A 461 15.72 22.97 2.30
CA TYR A 461 14.92 22.79 1.11
C TYR A 461 13.91 21.66 1.31
N THR A 462 12.62 21.99 1.18
CA THR A 462 11.53 21.00 1.18
C THR A 462 11.39 20.38 -0.20
N MET A 463 11.61 19.08 -0.30
CA MET A 463 11.40 18.34 -1.55
C MET A 463 9.91 18.31 -1.94
N PRO A 464 9.62 18.24 -3.26
CA PRO A 464 8.26 17.96 -3.73
C PRO A 464 7.72 16.68 -3.11
N SER A 465 6.50 16.78 -2.59
CA SER A 465 5.77 15.66 -2.00
C SER A 465 5.69 14.47 -2.95
N VAL A 466 5.74 13.28 -2.37
CA VAL A 466 5.41 12.03 -3.04
C VAL A 466 4.11 11.57 -2.40
N SER A 467 3.01 11.60 -3.14
CA SER A 467 1.70 11.21 -2.60
C SER A 467 0.87 10.43 -3.61
N GLN A 468 0.00 9.57 -3.11
CA GLN A 468 -0.89 8.74 -3.91
C GLN A 468 -2.31 8.83 -3.36
N VAL A 469 -3.27 9.02 -4.26
CA VAL A 469 -4.70 8.96 -3.93
C VAL A 469 -5.19 7.53 -4.12
N LEU A 470 -5.80 7.00 -3.07
CA LEU A 470 -6.47 5.71 -3.04
C LEU A 470 -7.93 5.90 -2.64
N SER A 471 -8.81 5.03 -3.12
CA SER A 471 -10.22 5.03 -2.74
C SER A 471 -10.67 3.66 -2.30
N VAL A 472 -11.58 3.68 -1.34
CA VAL A 472 -12.06 2.55 -0.57
C VAL A 472 -13.57 2.52 -0.70
N ASP A 473 -14.09 1.45 -1.27
CA ASP A 473 -15.53 1.18 -1.36
C ASP A 473 -15.97 0.44 -0.09
N TRP A 474 -16.75 1.10 0.76
CA TRP A 474 -17.21 0.51 2.01
C TRP A 474 -18.24 -0.61 1.79
N SER A 475 -18.86 -0.72 0.61
CA SER A 475 -19.75 -1.84 0.26
C SER A 475 -18.98 -3.12 -0.12
N SER A 476 -17.66 -3.01 -0.27
CA SER A 476 -16.80 -4.10 -0.72
C SER A 476 -16.84 -5.32 0.21
N PRO A 477 -16.79 -6.56 -0.33
CA PRO A 477 -16.73 -7.79 0.46
C PRO A 477 -15.50 -7.88 1.39
N TYR A 478 -14.49 -7.05 1.17
CA TYR A 478 -13.35 -6.91 2.07
C TYR A 478 -13.71 -6.39 3.47
N PHE A 479 -14.80 -5.63 3.60
CA PHE A 479 -15.33 -5.14 4.88
C PHE A 479 -16.45 -6.02 5.46
N ALA A 480 -16.59 -7.24 4.95
CA ALA A 480 -17.61 -8.14 5.44
C ALA A 480 -17.28 -8.63 6.86
N SER A 481 -18.29 -8.67 7.74
CA SER A 481 -18.13 -9.14 9.12
C SER A 481 -18.35 -10.64 9.28
N GLU A 482 -18.57 -11.37 8.19
CA GLU A 482 -18.65 -12.83 8.22
C GLU A 482 -17.31 -13.46 7.82
N GLN A 483 -16.94 -14.55 8.49
CA GLN A 483 -15.77 -15.33 8.11
C GLN A 483 -15.92 -15.86 6.68
N ASN A 484 -14.86 -15.75 5.88
CA ASN A 484 -14.83 -16.29 4.52
C ASN A 484 -14.70 -17.82 4.57
N ILE A 485 -15.70 -18.49 4.00
CA ILE A 485 -15.80 -19.94 3.93
C ILE A 485 -16.01 -20.41 2.49
N ARG A 486 -15.63 -21.65 2.21
CA ARG A 486 -16.07 -22.41 1.03
C ARG A 486 -16.97 -23.54 1.49
N LEU A 487 -17.99 -23.85 0.71
CA LEU A 487 -18.93 -24.94 0.98
C LEU A 487 -18.63 -26.10 0.04
N GLN A 488 -17.99 -27.13 0.57
CA GLN A 488 -17.55 -28.29 -0.20
C GLN A 488 -18.57 -29.42 -0.09
N ASN A 489 -18.94 -30.02 -1.22
CA ASN A 489 -19.77 -31.22 -1.28
C ASN A 489 -18.98 -32.43 -0.77
N MET A 490 -19.50 -33.08 0.26
CA MET A 490 -18.93 -34.28 0.89
C MET A 490 -19.66 -35.56 0.50
N SER A 491 -20.76 -35.48 -0.26
CA SER A 491 -21.48 -36.63 -0.82
C SER A 491 -20.76 -37.26 -2.01
N ASP A 492 -19.89 -36.53 -2.71
CA ASP A 492 -19.07 -37.04 -3.83
C ASP A 492 -17.66 -37.38 -3.33
N ILE A 493 -17.40 -38.68 -3.12
CA ILE A 493 -16.11 -39.17 -2.58
C ILE A 493 -14.96 -38.99 -3.59
N ASN A 494 -15.27 -38.98 -4.89
CA ASN A 494 -14.25 -39.00 -5.95
C ASN A 494 -13.91 -37.60 -6.48
N ASN A 495 -14.80 -36.62 -6.32
CA ASN A 495 -14.56 -35.26 -6.79
C ASN A 495 -14.78 -34.22 -5.70
N THR A 496 -13.75 -33.42 -5.43
CA THR A 496 -13.85 -32.24 -4.57
C THR A 496 -14.61 -31.14 -5.30
N LYS A 497 -15.93 -31.08 -5.10
CA LYS A 497 -16.80 -30.05 -5.67
C LYS A 497 -17.20 -29.01 -4.62
N CYS A 498 -17.26 -27.75 -5.01
CA CYS A 498 -17.61 -26.62 -4.16
C CYS A 498 -18.83 -25.89 -4.72
N LEU A 499 -19.66 -25.35 -3.82
CA LEU A 499 -20.79 -24.49 -4.18
C LEU A 499 -20.26 -23.21 -4.82
N THR A 500 -20.59 -23.01 -6.10
CA THR A 500 -20.01 -21.98 -6.94
C THR A 500 -21.10 -21.07 -7.48
N VAL A 501 -20.80 -19.77 -7.56
CA VAL A 501 -21.65 -18.75 -8.19
C VAL A 501 -21.09 -18.42 -9.56
N SER A 502 -21.91 -18.59 -10.58
CA SER A 502 -21.60 -18.12 -11.94
C SER A 502 -21.78 -16.60 -12.06
N ILE A 503 -21.13 -16.00 -13.07
CA ILE A 503 -21.24 -14.55 -13.36
C ILE A 503 -22.71 -14.13 -13.60
N ASN A 504 -23.54 -15.04 -14.13
CA ASN A 504 -24.97 -14.81 -14.37
C ASN A 504 -25.83 -15.00 -13.11
N GLY A 505 -25.21 -15.18 -11.95
CA GLY A 505 -25.88 -15.33 -10.65
C GLY A 505 -26.50 -16.70 -10.40
N ARG A 506 -26.32 -17.68 -11.29
CA ARG A 506 -26.75 -19.07 -11.06
C ARG A 506 -25.77 -19.80 -10.14
N ILE A 507 -26.30 -20.74 -9.37
CA ILE A 507 -25.53 -21.52 -8.40
C ILE A 507 -25.39 -22.95 -8.89
N ASN A 508 -24.16 -23.43 -8.95
CA ASN A 508 -23.81 -24.77 -9.42
C ASN A 508 -22.74 -25.39 -8.50
N GLN A 509 -22.29 -26.60 -8.85
CA GLN A 509 -21.13 -27.21 -8.24
C GLN A 509 -20.01 -27.35 -9.26
N GLU A 510 -18.83 -26.86 -8.91
CA GLU A 510 -17.63 -26.97 -9.74
C GLU A 510 -16.47 -27.52 -8.91
N ARG A 511 -15.38 -27.92 -9.55
CA ARG A 511 -14.17 -28.34 -8.84
C ARG A 511 -13.71 -27.22 -7.89
N CYS A 512 -13.39 -27.58 -6.64
CA CYS A 512 -12.92 -26.61 -5.67
C CYS A 512 -11.61 -25.94 -6.14
N LYS A 513 -11.59 -24.61 -6.18
CA LYS A 513 -10.45 -23.77 -6.52
C LYS A 513 -10.39 -22.55 -5.60
N GLU A 514 -9.23 -21.91 -5.50
CA GLU A 514 -9.08 -20.66 -4.73
C GLU A 514 -9.64 -19.47 -5.53
N SER A 515 -10.95 -19.45 -5.74
CA SER A 515 -11.62 -18.37 -6.46
C SER A 515 -12.80 -17.81 -5.70
N ARG A 516 -12.99 -16.50 -5.85
CA ARG A 516 -14.06 -15.73 -5.19
C ARG A 516 -15.47 -16.22 -5.50
N SER A 517 -15.68 -16.85 -6.66
CA SER A 517 -16.97 -17.47 -7.00
C SER A 517 -17.38 -18.60 -6.05
N GLN A 518 -16.43 -19.15 -5.28
CA GLN A 518 -16.63 -20.22 -4.30
C GLN A 518 -16.52 -19.73 -2.85
N VAL A 519 -16.35 -18.42 -2.64
CA VAL A 519 -16.22 -17.81 -1.32
C VAL A 519 -17.57 -17.25 -0.88
N TRP A 520 -17.96 -17.67 0.32
CA TRP A 520 -19.19 -17.30 0.98
C TRP A 520 -18.90 -16.74 2.37
N GLY A 521 -19.77 -15.88 2.87
CA GLY A 521 -19.87 -15.52 4.27
C GLY A 521 -21.19 -16.00 4.84
N TYR A 522 -21.21 -16.39 6.11
CA TYR A 522 -22.46 -16.75 6.79
C TYR A 522 -22.78 -15.77 7.91
N ASP A 523 -23.91 -15.07 7.75
CA ASP A 523 -24.47 -14.23 8.79
C ASP A 523 -25.32 -15.09 9.72
N ASN A 524 -24.82 -15.31 10.93
CA ASN A 524 -25.46 -16.19 11.89
C ASN A 524 -26.67 -15.56 12.59
N ASP A 525 -26.85 -14.25 12.57
CA ASP A 525 -28.02 -13.61 13.16
C ASP A 525 -29.19 -13.67 12.17
N GLU A 526 -28.91 -13.27 10.94
CA GLU A 526 -29.92 -13.23 9.87
C GLU A 526 -30.15 -14.62 9.23
N LYS A 527 -29.22 -15.57 9.46
CA LYS A 527 -29.18 -16.91 8.86
C LYS A 527 -29.03 -16.86 7.34
N ILE A 528 -28.14 -16.04 6.83
CA ILE A 528 -28.02 -15.82 5.36
C ILE A 528 -26.61 -16.14 4.89
N PHE A 529 -26.50 -16.82 3.74
CA PHE A 529 -25.24 -16.99 3.01
C PHE A 529 -25.05 -15.85 2.01
N LYS A 530 -23.98 -15.07 2.19
CA LYS A 530 -23.59 -13.95 1.34
C LYS A 530 -22.47 -14.38 0.41
N THR A 531 -22.58 -14.17 -0.90
CA THR A 531 -21.47 -14.43 -1.82
C THR A 531 -20.43 -13.31 -1.74
N ARG A 532 -19.16 -13.61 -2.05
CA ARG A 532 -18.11 -12.60 -2.20
C ARG A 532 -17.82 -12.22 -3.66
N LEU A 533 -18.52 -12.82 -4.62
CA LEU A 533 -18.37 -12.51 -6.04
C LEU A 533 -19.02 -11.17 -6.41
N ILE A 534 -20.24 -10.93 -5.91
CA ILE A 534 -21.03 -9.72 -6.15
C ILE A 534 -21.38 -9.11 -4.81
N ALA A 535 -21.16 -7.80 -4.66
CA ALA A 535 -21.47 -7.07 -3.44
C ALA A 535 -22.96 -7.20 -3.09
N ASN A 536 -23.25 -7.23 -1.79
CA ASN A 536 -24.60 -7.32 -1.22
C ASN A 536 -25.50 -8.41 -1.84
N SER A 537 -24.94 -9.56 -2.24
CA SER A 537 -25.69 -10.66 -2.88
C SER A 537 -25.75 -11.92 -2.01
N CYS A 538 -26.92 -12.53 -1.93
CA CYS A 538 -27.28 -13.60 -1.00
C CYS A 538 -27.88 -14.82 -1.71
N LEU A 539 -27.59 -16.02 -1.18
CA LEU A 539 -28.20 -17.28 -1.62
C LEU A 539 -29.72 -17.21 -1.48
N THR A 540 -30.42 -17.31 -2.60
CA THR A 540 -31.87 -17.10 -2.69
C THR A 540 -32.54 -18.25 -3.41
N LEU A 541 -33.66 -18.70 -2.86
CA LEU A 541 -34.60 -19.57 -3.56
C LEU A 541 -35.63 -18.72 -4.32
N ASN A 542 -35.73 -18.88 -5.63
CA ASN A 542 -36.76 -18.20 -6.41
C ASN A 542 -38.12 -18.92 -6.35
N SER A 543 -39.16 -18.32 -6.93
CA SER A 543 -40.52 -18.90 -7.00
C SER A 543 -40.59 -20.22 -7.77
N ASN A 544 -39.61 -20.49 -8.64
CA ASN A 544 -39.53 -21.70 -9.47
C ASN A 544 -38.72 -22.81 -8.78
N ASN A 545 -38.36 -22.65 -7.50
CA ASN A 545 -37.49 -23.55 -6.73
C ASN A 545 -36.05 -23.68 -7.27
N GLU A 546 -35.57 -22.68 -8.00
CA GLU A 546 -34.18 -22.60 -8.45
C GLU A 546 -33.34 -21.75 -7.49
N LEU A 547 -32.08 -22.15 -7.34
CA LEU A 547 -31.10 -21.47 -6.50
C LEU A 547 -30.30 -20.47 -7.33
N LEU A 548 -30.28 -19.23 -6.87
CA LEU A 548 -29.55 -18.14 -7.49
C LEU A 548 -29.13 -17.11 -6.43
N ILE A 549 -28.29 -16.16 -6.80
CA ILE A 549 -27.99 -15.01 -5.95
C ILE A 549 -28.90 -13.82 -6.30
N LYS A 550 -29.44 -13.16 -5.28
CA LYS A 550 -30.12 -11.86 -5.40
C LYS A 550 -29.55 -10.89 -4.38
N GLU A 551 -29.91 -9.62 -4.50
CA GLU A 551 -29.65 -8.65 -3.44
C GLU A 551 -30.15 -9.17 -2.08
N CYS A 552 -29.32 -9.00 -1.06
CA CYS A 552 -29.61 -9.46 0.29
C CYS A 552 -30.82 -8.71 0.87
N SER A 553 -31.79 -9.48 1.35
CA SER A 553 -33.00 -8.98 2.00
C SER A 553 -33.33 -9.81 3.24
N MET A 554 -34.32 -9.38 4.02
CA MET A 554 -34.79 -10.11 5.19
C MET A 554 -35.79 -11.23 4.85
N ASP A 555 -35.93 -11.57 3.56
CA ASP A 555 -36.92 -12.52 3.07
C ASP A 555 -36.60 -13.95 3.51
N ASN A 556 -37.65 -14.72 3.80
CA ASN A 556 -37.49 -16.08 4.33
C ASN A 556 -36.90 -17.09 3.32
N ASN A 557 -36.95 -16.78 2.02
CA ASN A 557 -36.35 -17.57 0.95
C ASN A 557 -34.83 -17.34 0.81
N GLN A 558 -34.25 -16.45 1.61
CA GLN A 558 -32.80 -16.25 1.75
C GLN A 558 -32.23 -16.79 3.07
N LYS A 559 -33.08 -17.34 3.94
CA LYS A 559 -32.67 -17.82 5.26
C LYS A 559 -32.35 -19.31 5.21
N TRP A 560 -31.11 -19.66 5.54
CA TRP A 560 -30.54 -20.99 5.44
C TRP A 560 -29.79 -21.37 6.72
N ILE A 561 -29.75 -22.66 7.03
CA ILE A 561 -28.92 -23.22 8.10
C ILE A 561 -28.08 -24.35 7.52
N LEU A 562 -26.78 -24.33 7.77
CA LEU A 562 -25.95 -25.54 7.65
C LEU A 562 -26.12 -26.35 8.95
N ASN A 563 -26.84 -27.46 8.87
CA ASN A 563 -27.11 -28.29 10.04
C ASN A 563 -25.89 -29.15 10.43
N LYS A 564 -25.96 -29.86 11.56
CA LYS A 564 -24.87 -30.72 12.05
C LYS A 564 -24.58 -31.94 11.16
N GLU A 565 -25.53 -32.31 10.32
CA GLU A 565 -25.41 -33.40 9.35
C GLU A 565 -24.81 -32.92 8.01
N GLY A 566 -24.52 -31.61 7.90
CA GLY A 566 -23.96 -30.98 6.70
C GLY A 566 -24.98 -30.57 5.64
N PHE A 567 -26.28 -30.71 5.89
CA PHE A 567 -27.29 -30.21 4.94
C PHE A 567 -27.45 -28.70 5.05
N ILE A 568 -27.47 -28.02 3.89
CA ILE A 568 -27.93 -26.64 3.79
C ILE A 568 -29.46 -26.66 3.71
N GLN A 569 -30.11 -26.32 4.82
CA GLN A 569 -31.56 -26.39 5.01
C GLN A 569 -32.20 -25.01 4.88
N LEU A 570 -33.40 -24.95 4.31
CA LEU A 570 -34.20 -23.73 4.32
C LEU A 570 -34.73 -23.46 5.73
N TYR A 571 -34.53 -22.25 6.26
CA TYR A 571 -34.89 -21.92 7.64
C TYR A 571 -36.39 -22.03 7.90
N SER A 572 -37.22 -21.58 6.95
CA SER A 572 -38.68 -21.62 7.06
C SER A 572 -39.26 -23.03 6.93
N ASN A 573 -38.51 -23.97 6.34
CA ASN A 573 -38.93 -25.35 6.19
C ASN A 573 -37.71 -26.29 6.30
N LYS A 574 -37.45 -26.75 7.53
CA LYS A 574 -36.28 -27.58 7.88
C LYS A 574 -36.27 -28.94 7.20
N THR A 575 -37.38 -29.39 6.59
CA THR A 575 -37.39 -30.64 5.81
C THR A 575 -36.90 -30.44 4.38
N LYS A 576 -36.68 -29.20 3.93
CA LYS A 576 -36.17 -28.88 2.60
C LYS A 576 -34.69 -28.56 2.65
N VAL A 577 -33.91 -29.31 1.86
CA VAL A 577 -32.45 -29.20 1.79
C VAL A 577 -31.97 -29.03 0.35
N ILE A 578 -30.82 -28.41 0.17
CA ILE A 578 -30.16 -28.33 -1.13
C ILE A 578 -29.65 -29.73 -1.51
N GLY A 579 -29.99 -30.16 -2.72
CA GLY A 579 -29.54 -31.43 -3.28
C GLY A 579 -29.34 -31.35 -4.79
N GLN A 580 -28.87 -32.44 -5.39
CA GLN A 580 -28.68 -32.54 -6.84
C GLN A 580 -29.76 -33.40 -7.50
N ASP A 581 -30.27 -32.91 -8.64
CA ASP A 581 -31.12 -33.72 -9.50
C ASP A 581 -30.29 -34.67 -10.39
N LYS A 582 -30.99 -35.44 -11.24
CA LYS A 582 -30.34 -36.42 -12.13
C LYS A 582 -29.43 -35.78 -13.19
N ASN A 583 -29.61 -34.48 -13.45
CA ASN A 583 -28.81 -33.71 -14.41
C ASN A 583 -27.65 -32.97 -13.72
N GLY A 584 -27.52 -33.12 -12.39
CA GLY A 584 -26.50 -32.43 -11.59
C GLY A 584 -26.87 -30.99 -11.20
N GLU A 585 -28.09 -30.54 -11.47
CA GLU A 585 -28.56 -29.20 -11.09
C GLU A 585 -28.95 -29.16 -9.61
N LEU A 586 -28.63 -28.05 -8.95
CA LEU A 586 -28.96 -27.84 -7.54
C LEU A 586 -30.39 -27.36 -7.36
N LYS A 587 -31.18 -28.12 -6.59
CA LYS A 587 -32.59 -27.85 -6.30
C LYS A 587 -32.93 -28.19 -4.85
N LEU A 588 -34.12 -27.82 -4.41
CA LEU A 588 -34.63 -28.24 -3.10
C LEU A 588 -35.24 -29.62 -3.14
N PHE A 589 -34.83 -30.45 -2.20
CA PHE A 589 -35.37 -31.79 -1.98
C PHE A 589 -35.84 -31.97 -0.54
N HIS A 590 -36.65 -32.99 -0.30
CA HIS A 590 -36.92 -33.42 1.07
C HIS A 590 -35.65 -34.01 1.68
N MET A 591 -35.38 -33.74 2.95
CA MET A 591 -34.18 -34.21 3.65
C MET A 591 -34.03 -35.73 3.59
N ASP A 592 -35.13 -36.46 3.75
CA ASP A 592 -35.15 -37.94 3.68
C ASP A 592 -34.98 -38.51 2.27
N SER A 593 -34.94 -37.65 1.24
CA SER A 593 -34.65 -38.13 -0.10
C SER A 593 -33.15 -38.42 -0.22
N GLN A 594 -32.79 -39.51 -0.91
CA GLN A 594 -31.38 -39.85 -1.23
C GLN A 594 -30.68 -38.82 -2.14
N LYS A 595 -31.32 -37.68 -2.43
CA LYS A 595 -30.82 -36.61 -3.30
C LYS A 595 -30.27 -35.41 -2.53
N GLY A 596 -30.46 -35.36 -1.20
CA GLY A 596 -29.87 -34.32 -0.36
C GLY A 596 -28.35 -34.34 -0.46
N THR A 597 -27.72 -33.18 -0.63
CA THR A 597 -26.27 -33.07 -0.69
C THR A 597 -25.72 -32.59 0.65
N VAL A 598 -24.71 -33.31 1.14
CA VAL A 598 -23.99 -32.99 2.37
C VAL A 598 -22.85 -32.05 2.03
N PHE A 599 -22.76 -30.94 2.75
CA PHE A 599 -21.73 -29.93 2.63
C PHE A 599 -20.95 -29.77 3.92
N GLU A 600 -19.68 -29.41 3.78
CA GLU A 600 -18.83 -28.99 4.89
C GLU A 600 -18.21 -27.63 4.59
N ALA A 601 -18.08 -26.81 5.64
CA ALA A 601 -17.55 -25.45 5.53
C ALA A 601 -16.06 -25.43 5.88
N PHE A 602 -15.24 -24.94 4.96
CA PHE A 602 -13.80 -24.77 5.16
C PHE A 602 -13.42 -23.30 5.06
N GLN A 603 -12.34 -22.89 5.74
CA GLN A 603 -11.83 -21.54 5.62
C GLN A 603 -11.41 -21.25 4.17
N ALA A 604 -11.77 -20.06 3.68
CA ALA A 604 -11.43 -19.60 2.34
C ALA A 604 -10.70 -18.26 2.39
N LYS A 605 -9.91 -17.97 1.35
CA LYS A 605 -9.24 -16.69 1.13
C LYS A 605 -9.98 -15.92 0.04
N LEU A 606 -10.14 -14.62 0.25
CA LEU A 606 -10.73 -13.70 -0.72
C LEU A 606 -9.79 -13.38 -1.90
#